data_AF-A0A6C1PHI6-F1
#
_entry.id   AF-A0A6C1PHI6-F1
#
_cell.length_a   1.000
_cell.length_b   1.000
_cell.length_c   1.000
_cell.angle_alpha   90.00
_cell.angle_beta   90.00
_cell.angle_gamma   90.00
#
_symmetry.space_group_name_H-M   'P 1'
#
loop_
_entity.id
_entity.type
_entity.pdbx_description
1 polymer ?
#
loop_
_entity_poly.entity_id
_entity_poly.type
_entity_poly.pdbx_seq_one_letter_code
_entity_poly.pdbx_strand_id
1 'polypeptide(L)'
;MVPRSAGFLVAAFWSLVRFVLVLVFVLRAVGPSIGVHLNLLWLAGPALVAAALFGACAFLPYARRFYVPPLRLIAMTNALTGVFVVLSRSYLTTAEQAGDHASLQGRIAFIAAFAILAVDLLTLAALVSYRDMTDTETSGLERE
;
A
#
# COMPACT_ATOMS: atom_id res chain seq x y z
N MET A 1 18.44 -15.50 9.35
CA MET A 1 17.87 -14.21 9.81
C MET A 1 17.72 -13.31 8.60
N VAL A 2 16.51 -12.91 8.23
CA VAL A 2 16.31 -11.94 7.14
C VAL A 2 16.66 -10.54 7.68
N PRO A 3 17.56 -9.79 7.04
CA PRO A 3 17.93 -8.46 7.51
C PRO A 3 16.68 -7.54 7.49
N ARG A 4 16.47 -6.77 8.56
CA ARG A 4 15.28 -5.90 8.71
C ARG A 4 15.12 -4.89 7.56
N SER A 5 16.22 -4.51 6.92
CA SER A 5 16.23 -3.66 5.72
C SER A 5 15.55 -4.32 4.51
N ALA A 6 15.61 -5.66 4.39
CA ALA A 6 14.95 -6.37 3.29
C ALA A 6 13.42 -6.25 3.38
N GLY A 7 12.84 -6.27 4.58
CA GLY A 7 11.40 -6.05 4.76
C GLY A 7 10.95 -4.67 4.29
N PHE A 8 11.74 -3.63 4.60
CA PHE A 8 11.46 -2.27 4.14
C PHE A 8 11.64 -2.11 2.63
N LEU A 9 12.64 -2.76 2.02
CA LEU A 9 12.83 -2.77 0.57
C LEU A 9 11.67 -3.46 -0.17
N VAL A 10 11.20 -4.60 0.36
CA VAL A 10 10.04 -5.31 -0.20
C VAL A 10 8.78 -4.44 -0.10
N ALA A 11 8.56 -3.77 1.03
CA ALA A 11 7.43 -2.85 1.20
C ALA A 11 7.53 -1.62 0.27
N ALA A 12 8.73 -1.08 0.07
CA ALA A 12 8.98 0.02 -0.87
C ALA A 12 8.67 -0.39 -2.31
N PHE A 13 9.20 -1.54 -2.73
CA PHE A 13 8.96 -2.11 -4.05
C PHE A 13 7.47 -2.38 -4.28
N TRP A 14 6.80 -3.00 -3.31
CA TRP A 14 5.36 -3.25 -3.38
C TRP A 14 4.55 -1.96 -3.52
N SER A 15 4.87 -0.93 -2.74
CA SER A 15 4.19 0.37 -2.80
C SER A 15 4.37 1.03 -4.18
N LEU A 16 5.54 0.87 -4.81
CA LEU A 16 5.80 1.33 -6.18
C LEU A 16 4.99 0.54 -7.22
N VAL A 17 4.95 -0.78 -7.12
CA VAL A 17 4.14 -1.64 -8.00
C VAL A 17 2.67 -1.25 -7.92
N ARG A 18 2.16 -1.03 -6.71
CA ARG A 18 0.78 -0.56 -6.49
C ARG A 18 0.55 0.79 -7.17
N PHE A 19 1.45 1.75 -7.01
CA PHE A 19 1.34 3.05 -7.68
C PHE A 19 1.23 2.89 -9.19
N VAL A 20 2.09 2.06 -9.80
CA VAL A 20 2.05 1.77 -11.24
C VAL A 20 0.74 1.11 -11.66
N LEU A 21 0.24 0.13 -10.90
CA LEU A 21 -1.04 -0.53 -11.21
C LEU A 21 -2.23 0.45 -11.17
N VAL A 22 -2.29 1.31 -10.15
CA VAL A 22 -3.31 2.36 -10.05
C VAL A 22 -3.17 3.34 -11.22
N LEU A 23 -1.95 3.76 -11.55
CA LEU A 23 -1.69 4.66 -12.68
C LEU A 23 -2.13 4.06 -14.01
N VAL A 24 -1.81 2.78 -14.27
CA VAL A 24 -2.26 2.07 -15.48
C VAL A 24 -3.79 1.99 -15.53
N PHE A 25 -4.43 1.72 -14.39
CA PHE A 25 -5.89 1.70 -14.32
C PHE A 25 -6.51 3.07 -14.62
N VAL A 26 -5.91 4.15 -14.09
CA VAL A 26 -6.29 5.54 -14.42
C VAL A 26 -6.15 5.81 -15.91
N LEU A 27 -4.99 5.51 -16.50
CA LEU A 27 -4.72 5.77 -17.92
C LEU A 27 -5.62 4.94 -18.85
N ARG A 28 -6.11 3.78 -18.39
CA ARG A 28 -7.03 2.91 -19.15
C ARG A 28 -8.51 3.20 -18.87
N ALA A 29 -8.84 4.05 -17.91
CA ALA A 29 -10.22 4.44 -17.65
C ALA A 29 -10.70 5.36 -18.79
N VAL A 30 -11.21 4.77 -19.87
CA VAL A 30 -11.80 5.50 -21.00
C VAL A 30 -13.17 6.03 -20.57
N GLY A 31 -13.21 7.23 -20.00
CA GLY A 31 -14.45 7.91 -19.61
C GLY A 31 -14.23 9.37 -19.17
N PRO A 32 -15.18 10.28 -19.44
CA PRO A 32 -15.02 11.73 -19.22
C PRO A 32 -15.10 12.17 -17.74
N SER A 33 -15.20 11.24 -16.79
CA SER A 33 -15.31 11.57 -15.38
C SER A 33 -13.94 11.90 -14.78
N ILE A 34 -13.56 13.17 -14.89
CA ILE A 34 -12.43 13.79 -14.17
C ILE A 34 -12.45 13.39 -12.67
N GLY A 35 -13.64 13.22 -12.08
CA GLY A 35 -13.81 12.76 -10.69
C GLY A 35 -13.28 11.34 -10.42
N VAL A 36 -13.37 10.40 -11.37
CA VAL A 36 -12.81 9.05 -11.21
C VAL A 36 -11.28 9.11 -11.27
N HIS A 37 -10.74 9.92 -12.16
CA HIS A 37 -9.29 10.10 -12.30
C HIS A 37 -8.68 10.79 -11.08
N LEU A 38 -9.33 11.82 -10.53
CA LEU A 38 -8.89 12.50 -9.30
C LEU A 38 -8.95 11.59 -8.08
N ASN A 39 -10.02 10.82 -7.91
CA ASN A 39 -10.13 9.87 -6.79
C ASN A 39 -9.05 8.78 -6.86
N LEU A 40 -8.75 8.28 -8.07
CA LEU A 40 -7.70 7.29 -8.27
C LEU A 40 -6.29 7.88 -8.12
N LEU A 41 -6.06 9.14 -8.50
CA LEU A 41 -4.79 9.84 -8.27
C LEU A 41 -4.57 10.11 -6.78
N TRP A 42 -5.62 10.48 -6.06
CA TRP A 42 -5.63 10.63 -4.60
C TRP A 42 -5.29 9.30 -3.90
N LEU A 43 -5.66 8.18 -4.50
CA LEU A 43 -5.33 6.83 -4.09
C LEU A 43 -3.88 6.43 -4.41
N ALA A 44 -3.32 6.96 -5.50
CA ALA A 44 -1.95 6.69 -5.93
C ALA A 44 -0.91 7.48 -5.12
N GLY A 45 -1.23 8.73 -4.76
CA GLY A 45 -0.32 9.61 -4.00
C GLY A 45 0.24 8.99 -2.72
N PRO A 46 -0.59 8.46 -1.80
CA PRO A 46 -0.14 7.80 -0.59
C PRO A 46 0.75 6.58 -0.84
N ALA A 47 0.54 5.84 -1.94
CA ALA A 47 1.38 4.71 -2.30
C ALA A 47 2.79 5.15 -2.72
N LEU A 48 2.91 6.24 -3.49
CA LEU A 48 4.22 6.80 -3.86
C LEU A 48 4.97 7.34 -2.65
N VAL A 49 4.28 8.05 -1.76
CA VAL A 49 4.86 8.56 -0.50
C VAL A 49 5.30 7.40 0.40
N ALA A 50 4.50 6.35 0.50
CA ALA A 50 4.88 5.13 1.23
C ALA A 50 6.15 4.50 0.64
N ALA A 51 6.27 4.40 -0.69
CA ALA A 51 7.46 3.85 -1.33
C ALA A 51 8.73 4.63 -0.98
N ALA A 52 8.66 5.96 -1.00
CA ALA A 52 9.78 6.83 -0.63
C ALA A 52 10.17 6.68 0.85
N LEU A 53 9.19 6.65 1.75
CA LEU A 53 9.44 6.50 3.19
C LEU A 53 9.96 5.10 3.56
N PHE A 54 9.45 4.05 2.92
CA PHE A 54 9.98 2.70 3.06
C PHE A 54 11.41 2.59 2.54
N GLY A 55 11.72 3.23 1.41
CA GLY A 55 13.09 3.35 0.90
C GLY A 55 14.00 4.07 1.87
N ALA A 56 13.57 5.21 2.41
CA ALA A 56 14.32 5.94 3.43
C ALA A 56 14.59 5.08 4.67
N CYS A 57 13.59 4.34 5.16
CA CYS A 57 13.74 3.38 6.28
C CYS A 57 14.68 2.21 5.96
N ALA A 58 14.78 1.79 4.70
CA ALA A 58 15.70 0.74 4.29
C ALA A 58 17.16 1.19 4.38
N PHE A 59 17.48 2.41 3.93
CA PHE A 59 18.85 2.93 3.83
C PHE A 59 19.30 3.76 5.03
N LEU A 60 18.38 4.36 5.80
CA LEU A 60 18.67 5.24 6.95
C LEU A 60 18.03 4.66 8.22
N PRO A 61 18.76 3.85 9.02
CA PRO A 61 18.22 3.18 10.20
C PRO A 61 17.65 4.17 11.25
N TYR A 62 18.31 5.31 11.45
CA TYR A 62 17.87 6.35 12.38
C TYR A 62 16.54 7.00 11.98
N ALA A 63 16.20 6.96 10.69
CA ALA A 63 14.98 7.56 10.16
C ALA A 63 13.73 6.72 10.49
N ARG A 64 13.90 5.44 10.85
CA ARG A 64 12.79 4.51 11.17
C ARG A 64 11.94 5.02 12.33
N ARG A 65 12.56 5.59 13.36
CA ARG A 65 11.86 6.18 14.52
C ARG A 65 10.85 7.27 14.11
N PHE A 66 11.22 8.07 13.11
CA PHE A 66 10.40 9.19 12.64
C PHE A 66 9.38 8.77 11.59
N TYR A 67 9.74 7.82 10.71
CA TYR A 67 8.91 7.46 9.55
C TYR A 67 8.00 6.24 9.77
N VAL A 68 8.26 5.38 10.75
CA VAL A 68 7.36 4.24 11.04
C VAL A 68 5.96 4.69 11.50
N PRO A 69 5.80 5.69 12.40
CA PRO A 69 4.46 6.18 12.77
C PRO A 69 3.63 6.70 11.58
N PRO A 70 4.12 7.59 10.69
CA PRO A 70 3.35 8.01 9.52
C PRO A 70 3.15 6.86 8.51
N LEU A 71 4.11 5.94 8.36
CA LEU A 71 3.94 4.74 7.54
C LEU A 71 2.77 3.86 8.03
N ARG A 72 2.54 3.75 9.34
CA ARG A 72 1.37 3.04 9.89
C ARG A 72 0.06 3.70 9.47
N LEU A 73 -0.03 5.03 9.55
CA LEU A 73 -1.22 5.77 9.13
C LEU A 73 -1.49 5.61 7.63
N ILE A 74 -0.45 5.69 6.80
CA ILE A 74 -0.56 5.49 5.36
C ILE A 74 -1.00 4.04 5.05
N ALA A 75 -0.39 3.04 5.68
CA ALA A 75 -0.75 1.64 5.51
C ALA A 75 -2.20 1.35 5.97
N MET A 76 -2.65 1.97 7.06
CA MET A 76 -4.03 1.84 7.55
C MET A 76 -5.02 2.47 6.57
N THR A 77 -4.73 3.66 6.07
CA THR A 77 -5.57 4.34 5.08
C THR A 77 -5.66 3.52 3.80
N ASN A 78 -4.53 2.98 3.35
CA ASN A 78 -4.43 2.11 2.18
C ASN A 78 -5.27 0.83 2.32
N ALA A 79 -5.21 0.18 3.48
CA ALA A 79 -6.02 -1.00 3.78
C ALA A 79 -7.52 -0.67 3.82
N LEU A 80 -7.92 0.42 4.48
CA LEU A 80 -9.32 0.86 4.52
C LEU A 80 -9.87 1.15 3.12
N THR A 81 -9.08 1.80 2.27
CA THR A 81 -9.52 2.04 0.89
C THR A 81 -9.60 0.75 0.08
N GLY A 82 -8.66 -0.19 0.28
CA GLY A 82 -8.76 -1.53 -0.32
C GLY A 82 -10.03 -2.27 0.09
N VAL A 83 -10.41 -2.22 1.37
CA VAL A 83 -11.68 -2.77 1.88
C VAL A 83 -12.87 -2.11 1.20
N PHE A 84 -12.87 -0.78 1.11
CA PHE A 84 -13.97 -0.05 0.46
C PHE A 84 -14.13 -0.44 -1.01
N VAL A 85 -13.02 -0.55 -1.75
CA VAL A 85 -13.04 -1.02 -3.15
C VAL A 85 -13.63 -2.43 -3.23
N VAL A 86 -13.21 -3.33 -2.34
CA VAL A 86 -13.70 -4.73 -2.31
C VAL A 86 -15.19 -4.81 -1.96
N LEU A 87 -15.65 -4.06 -0.96
CA LEU A 87 -17.04 -4.09 -0.50
C LEU A 87 -18.00 -3.38 -1.46
N SER A 88 -17.58 -2.27 -2.05
CA SER A 88 -18.41 -1.49 -2.99
C SER A 88 -18.66 -2.19 -4.31
N ARG A 89 -17.97 -3.32 -4.58
CA ARG A 89 -18.09 -4.07 -5.84
C ARG A 89 -17.94 -3.17 -7.08
N SER A 90 -17.14 -2.10 -6.97
CA SER A 90 -17.08 -1.03 -7.97
C SER A 90 -16.58 -1.49 -9.34
N TYR A 91 -15.99 -2.69 -9.42
CA TYR A 91 -15.56 -3.40 -10.63
C TYR A 91 -16.62 -4.36 -11.22
N LEU A 92 -17.66 -4.74 -10.45
CA LEU A 92 -18.77 -5.58 -10.94
C LEU A 92 -19.82 -4.76 -11.68
N THR A 93 -20.09 -3.52 -11.25
CA THR A 93 -21.03 -2.62 -11.94
C THR A 93 -20.53 -2.24 -13.33
N THR A 94 -19.23 -2.10 -13.53
CA THR A 94 -18.61 -1.88 -14.85
C THR A 94 -18.65 -3.13 -15.72
N ALA A 95 -18.60 -4.32 -15.12
CA ALA A 95 -18.65 -5.61 -15.82
C ALA A 95 -20.07 -5.99 -16.25
N GLU A 96 -21.08 -5.78 -15.39
CA GLU A 96 -22.49 -6.03 -15.74
C GLU A 96 -22.99 -5.13 -16.88
N GLN A 97 -22.48 -3.90 -16.97
CA GLN A 97 -22.84 -2.97 -18.05
C GLN A 97 -22.18 -3.29 -19.40
N ALA A 98 -21.13 -4.10 -19.45
CA ALA A 98 -20.31 -4.31 -20.65
C ALA A 98 -20.43 -5.72 -21.27
N GLY A 99 -21.34 -6.58 -20.77
CA GLY A 99 -21.65 -7.89 -21.37
C GLY A 99 -20.66 -9.02 -21.01
N ASP A 100 -20.76 -10.14 -21.73
CA ASP A 100 -20.21 -11.43 -21.30
C ASP A 100 -18.66 -11.48 -21.18
N HIS A 101 -17.94 -10.73 -22.03
CA HIS A 101 -16.48 -10.57 -21.94
C HIS A 101 -16.02 -9.69 -20.77
N ALA A 102 -16.87 -8.78 -20.31
CA ALA A 102 -16.57 -7.92 -19.17
C ALA A 102 -16.68 -8.68 -17.84
N SER A 103 -17.37 -9.82 -17.81
CA SER A 103 -17.45 -10.69 -16.63
C SER A 103 -16.09 -11.29 -16.22
N LEU A 104 -15.25 -11.70 -17.19
CA LEU A 104 -13.90 -12.21 -16.94
C LEU A 104 -12.99 -11.08 -16.44
N GLN A 105 -13.06 -9.91 -17.07
CA GLN A 105 -12.28 -8.73 -16.70
C GLN A 105 -12.65 -8.23 -15.29
N GLY A 106 -13.94 -8.24 -14.94
CA GLY A 106 -14.42 -7.92 -13.60
C GLY A 106 -13.94 -8.90 -12.52
N ARG A 107 -13.89 -10.21 -12.83
CA ARG A 107 -13.33 -11.24 -11.92
C ARG A 107 -11.82 -11.05 -11.72
N ILE A 108 -11.07 -10.75 -12.78
CA ILE A 108 -9.62 -10.48 -12.68
C ILE A 108 -9.37 -9.22 -11.85
N ALA A 109 -10.15 -8.15 -12.07
CA ALA A 109 -10.06 -6.92 -11.27
C ALA A 109 -10.38 -7.16 -9.78
N PHE A 110 -11.39 -7.99 -9.48
CA PHE A 110 -11.71 -8.40 -8.11
C PHE A 110 -10.54 -9.14 -7.45
N ILE A 111 -9.99 -10.15 -8.11
CA ILE A 111 -8.86 -10.94 -7.60
C ILE A 111 -7.65 -10.03 -7.35
N ALA A 112 -7.36 -9.11 -8.29
CA ALA A 112 -6.28 -8.15 -8.14
C ALA A 112 -6.51 -7.20 -6.95
N ALA A 113 -7.71 -6.64 -6.80
CA ALA A 113 -8.04 -5.76 -5.68
C ALA A 113 -7.95 -6.48 -4.33
N PHE A 114 -8.42 -7.72 -4.27
CA PHE A 114 -8.34 -8.55 -3.06
C PHE A 114 -6.88 -8.91 -2.72
N ALA A 115 -6.08 -9.29 -3.71
CA ALA A 115 -4.66 -9.55 -3.52
C ALA A 115 -3.93 -8.31 -3.00
N ILE A 116 -4.22 -7.13 -3.56
CA ILE A 116 -3.65 -5.87 -3.09
C ILE A 116 -4.00 -5.61 -1.63
N LEU A 117 -5.28 -5.77 -1.26
CA LEU A 117 -5.74 -5.62 0.11
C LEU A 117 -5.04 -6.59 1.07
N ALA A 118 -4.84 -7.86 0.68
CA ALA A 118 -4.16 -8.83 1.51
C ALA A 118 -2.70 -8.41 1.82
N VAL A 119 -1.97 -7.91 0.81
CA VAL A 119 -0.59 -7.44 1.02
C VAL A 119 -0.55 -6.15 1.85
N ASP A 120 -1.52 -5.25 1.69
CA ASP A 120 -1.62 -4.04 2.50
C ASP A 120 -1.86 -4.36 3.99
N LEU A 121 -2.77 -5.31 4.27
CA LEU A 121 -3.02 -5.78 5.64
C LEU A 121 -1.79 -6.45 6.24
N LEU A 122 -1.05 -7.23 5.46
CA LEU A 122 0.21 -7.83 5.90
C LEU A 122 1.27 -6.76 6.20
N THR A 123 1.36 -5.73 5.35
CA THR A 123 2.28 -4.59 5.52
C THR A 123 1.93 -3.79 6.77
N LEU A 124 0.63 -3.54 7.01
CA LEU A 124 0.14 -2.89 8.21
C LEU A 124 0.43 -3.72 9.46
N ALA A 125 0.16 -5.03 9.43
CA ALA A 125 0.43 -5.93 10.54
C ALA A 125 1.93 -5.96 10.89
N ALA A 126 2.80 -5.98 9.87
CA ALA A 126 4.25 -5.90 10.05
C ALA A 126 4.68 -4.55 10.67
N LEU A 127 4.10 -3.44 10.23
CA LEU A 127 4.39 -2.11 10.77
C LEU A 127 3.87 -1.92 12.21
N VAL A 128 2.70 -2.44 12.53
CA VAL A 128 2.14 -2.41 13.89
C VAL A 128 3.01 -3.24 14.84
N SER A 129 3.48 -4.40 14.38
CA SER A 129 4.36 -5.30 15.14
C SER A 129 5.81 -4.79 15.23
N TYR A 130 6.19 -3.80 14.41
CA TYR A 130 7.52 -3.20 14.46
C TYR A 130 7.72 -2.47 15.80
N ARG A 131 8.69 -2.94 16.60
CA ARG A 131 9.21 -2.22 17.76
C ARG A 131 10.64 -1.82 17.48
N ASP A 132 10.96 -0.54 17.70
CA ASP A 132 12.33 -0.06 17.61
C ASP A 132 13.09 -0.59 18.84
N MET A 133 14.14 -1.39 18.63
CA MET A 133 14.91 -2.04 19.72
C MET A 133 16.08 -1.20 20.22
N THR A 134 16.21 0.05 19.78
CA THR A 134 17.33 0.95 20.10
C THR A 134 17.31 1.47 21.53
N ASP A 135 16.20 1.36 22.27
CA ASP A 135 16.12 1.80 23.68
C ASP A 135 16.66 0.77 24.68
N THR A 136 16.95 -0.46 24.23
CA THR A 136 17.49 -1.53 25.10
C THR A 136 19.00 -1.49 25.29
N GLU A 137 19.75 -0.87 24.38
CA GLU A 137 21.22 -0.82 24.47
C GLU A 137 21.73 0.42 25.24
N THR A 138 21.03 1.55 25.20
CA THR A 138 21.43 2.77 25.93
C THR A 138 21.17 2.71 27.42
N SER A 139 20.14 1.98 27.87
CA SER A 139 19.87 1.79 29.31
C SER A 139 20.78 0.76 29.99
N GLY A 140 21.50 -0.05 29.22
CA GLY A 140 22.51 -0.99 29.72
C GLY A 140 23.89 -0.35 29.90
N LEU A 141 24.22 0.66 29.09
CA LEU A 141 25.52 1.36 29.14
C LEU A 141 25.58 2.51 30.17
N GLU A 142 24.44 2.96 30.71
CA GLU A 142 24.40 3.92 31.83
C GLU A 142 24.47 3.26 33.22
N ARG A 143 24.66 1.93 33.28
CA ARG A 143 24.68 1.15 34.53
C ARG A 143 26.00 0.44 34.84
N GLU A 144 27.05 0.66 34.04
CA GLU A 144 28.42 0.22 34.32
C GLU A 144 29.33 1.43 34.55
#